data_AF-A0A160PLN1-F1
#
_entry.id   AF-A0A160PLN1-F1
#
_cell.length_a   1.000
_cell.length_b   1.000
_cell.length_c   1.000
_cell.angle_alpha   90.00
_cell.angle_beta   90.00
_cell.angle_gamma   90.00
#
_symmetry.space_group_name_H-M   'P 1'
#
loop_
_entity.id
_entity.type
_entity.pdbx_description
1 polymer ?
#
loop_
_entity_poly.entity_id
_entity_poly.type
_entity_poly.pdbx_seq_one_letter_code
_entity_poly.pdbx_strand_id
1 'polypeptide(L)'
;MTSISSNYSRPAEEKRSYGSIEEHKQTGPTDESAASKHTFIALTNAVRVFELSLDHMHEIGAYFVSDAGGRTFHVRRISQSGSLIIFEGMFDGHPIHLVKHYTQVNIALTALPKISAEPVRIGFVVGN
;
A
#
# COMPACT_ATOMS: atom_id res chain seq x y z
N MET A 1 2.93 55.86 36.19
CA MET A 1 2.19 56.92 35.48
C MET A 1 2.37 56.71 33.98
N THR A 2 1.31 57.04 33.23
CA THR A 2 1.17 57.09 31.77
C THR A 2 0.76 55.79 31.05
N SER A 3 -0.53 55.77 30.73
CA SER A 3 -1.27 54.85 29.85
C SER A 3 -0.88 55.02 28.38
N ILE A 4 -0.96 53.94 27.59
CA ILE A 4 -1.14 54.01 26.13
C ILE A 4 -2.25 53.03 25.75
N SER A 5 -3.25 53.55 25.03
CA SER A 5 -4.40 52.87 24.46
C SER A 5 -4.00 52.01 23.25
N SER A 6 -4.74 50.93 23.02
CA SER A 6 -4.77 50.24 21.72
C SER A 6 -6.21 49.90 21.37
N ASN A 7 -6.68 50.51 20.28
CA ASN A 7 -8.01 50.32 19.68
C ASN A 7 -8.09 48.93 19.03
N TYR A 8 -8.85 48.02 19.61
CA TYR A 8 -9.30 46.82 18.90
C TYR A 8 -10.75 47.02 18.44
N SER A 9 -10.92 47.40 17.18
CA SER A 9 -12.20 47.30 16.48
C SER A 9 -12.33 45.89 15.89
N ARG A 10 -13.33 45.13 16.34
CA ARG A 10 -13.73 43.85 15.74
C ARG A 10 -14.34 44.08 14.35
N PRO A 11 -13.91 43.39 13.28
CA PRO A 11 -14.67 43.36 12.04
C PRO A 11 -15.97 42.57 12.22
N ALA A 12 -17.05 43.10 11.67
CA ALA A 12 -18.40 42.54 11.70
C ALA A 12 -18.49 41.19 10.98
N GLU A 13 -19.31 40.28 11.52
CA GLU A 13 -19.63 38.97 10.95
C GLU A 13 -20.28 39.11 9.57
N GLU A 14 -19.52 38.81 8.52
CA GLU A 14 -20.07 38.61 7.18
C GLU A 14 -20.69 37.21 7.10
N LYS A 15 -22.02 37.14 7.17
CA LYS A 15 -22.78 35.90 6.95
C LYS A 15 -22.63 35.44 5.51
N ARG A 16 -21.57 34.68 5.20
CA ARG A 16 -21.51 33.88 3.96
C ARG A 16 -22.54 32.75 4.06
N SER A 17 -23.57 32.85 3.23
CA SER A 17 -24.49 31.77 2.92
C SER A 17 -23.69 30.58 2.40
N TYR A 18 -23.55 29.54 3.23
CA TYR A 18 -22.99 28.27 2.80
C TYR A 18 -23.97 27.66 1.79
N GLY A 19 -23.53 27.59 0.53
CA GLY A 19 -24.22 26.87 -0.52
C GLY A 19 -24.46 25.42 -0.09
N SER A 20 -25.61 24.90 -0.49
CA SER A 20 -26.06 23.53 -0.26
C SER A 20 -24.91 22.53 -0.43
N ILE A 21 -24.63 21.76 0.61
CA ILE A 21 -23.81 20.56 0.48
C ILE A 21 -24.62 19.64 -0.42
N GLU A 22 -24.28 19.57 -1.71
CA GLU A 22 -24.72 18.45 -2.52
C GLU A 22 -24.15 17.21 -1.85
N GLU A 23 -25.04 16.37 -1.31
CA GLU A 23 -24.70 15.01 -0.91
C GLU A 23 -24.02 14.35 -2.12
N HIS A 24 -22.70 14.19 -2.05
CA HIS A 24 -21.97 13.29 -2.92
C HIS A 24 -22.53 11.90 -2.64
N LYS A 25 -23.54 11.53 -3.42
CA LYS A 25 -24.13 10.21 -3.43
C LYS A 25 -22.99 9.25 -3.71
N GLN A 26 -22.57 8.51 -2.69
CA GLN A 26 -21.59 7.44 -2.81
C GLN A 26 -22.10 6.51 -3.92
N THR A 27 -21.55 6.66 -5.11
CA THR A 27 -21.80 5.73 -6.20
C THR A 27 -21.19 4.39 -5.78
N GLY A 28 -21.75 3.28 -6.29
CA GLY A 28 -21.32 1.91 -5.92
C GLY A 28 -19.81 1.68 -6.14
N PRO A 29 -19.28 0.45 -5.93
CA PRO A 29 -17.85 0.20 -6.04
C PRO A 29 -17.30 0.84 -7.33
N THR A 30 -16.45 1.86 -7.15
CA THR A 30 -15.88 2.63 -8.25
C THR A 30 -15.11 1.67 -9.16
N ASP A 31 -15.05 1.97 -10.46
CA ASP A 31 -14.26 1.19 -11.44
C ASP A 31 -12.82 0.92 -10.92
N GLU A 32 -12.26 1.87 -10.19
CA GLU A 32 -10.99 1.76 -9.49
C GLU A 32 -10.91 0.64 -8.44
N SER A 33 -11.97 0.43 -7.65
CA SER A 33 -12.03 -0.67 -6.69
C SER A 33 -12.03 -2.04 -7.39
N ALA A 34 -12.76 -2.14 -8.51
CA ALA A 34 -12.78 -3.35 -9.33
C ALA A 34 -11.42 -3.61 -9.98
N ALA A 35 -10.79 -2.59 -10.56
CA ALA A 35 -9.47 -2.67 -11.17
C ALA A 35 -8.37 -3.07 -10.16
N SER A 36 -8.40 -2.48 -8.96
CA SER A 36 -7.49 -2.85 -7.87
C SER A 36 -7.65 -4.31 -7.45
N LYS A 37 -8.90 -4.77 -7.26
CA LYS A 37 -9.20 -6.18 -6.93
C LYS A 37 -8.73 -7.14 -8.02
N HIS A 38 -9.01 -6.82 -9.28
CA HIS A 38 -8.56 -7.63 -10.41
C HIS A 38 -7.03 -7.73 -10.47
N THR A 39 -6.34 -6.59 -10.28
CA THR A 39 -4.88 -6.53 -10.24
C THR A 39 -4.32 -7.38 -9.11
N PHE A 40 -4.90 -7.29 -7.91
CA PHE A 40 -4.49 -8.11 -6.77
C PHE A 40 -4.66 -9.61 -7.07
N ILE A 41 -5.80 -10.03 -7.62
CA ILE A 41 -6.05 -11.43 -7.98
C ILE A 41 -4.98 -11.92 -8.96
N ALA A 42 -4.74 -11.19 -10.05
CA ALA A 42 -3.75 -11.54 -11.06
C ALA A 42 -2.34 -11.65 -10.47
N LEU A 43 -1.96 -10.68 -9.62
CA LEU A 43 -0.70 -10.67 -8.90
C LEU A 43 -0.55 -11.90 -7.99
N THR A 44 -1.56 -12.20 -7.17
CA THR A 44 -1.48 -13.36 -6.25
C THR A 44 -1.33 -14.67 -6.99
N ASN A 45 -1.99 -14.82 -8.15
CA ASN A 45 -1.86 -16.00 -8.99
C ASN A 45 -0.45 -16.14 -9.58
N ALA A 46 0.11 -15.04 -10.11
CA ALA A 46 1.48 -15.06 -10.63
C ALA A 46 2.50 -15.42 -9.54
N VAL A 47 2.35 -14.85 -8.34
CA VAL A 47 3.21 -15.15 -7.18
C VAL A 47 3.08 -16.60 -6.75
N ARG A 48 1.87 -17.16 -6.67
CA ARG A 48 1.65 -18.58 -6.32
C ARG A 48 2.27 -19.52 -7.33
N VAL A 49 2.09 -19.26 -8.62
CA VAL A 49 2.68 -20.09 -9.68
C VAL A 49 4.21 -20.11 -9.57
N PHE A 50 4.82 -18.95 -9.31
CA PHE A 50 6.25 -18.89 -9.07
C PHE A 50 6.66 -19.63 -7.79
N GLU A 51 5.91 -19.47 -6.69
CA GLU A 51 6.18 -20.15 -5.42
C GLU A 51 6.22 -21.68 -5.58
N LEU A 52 5.28 -22.24 -6.33
CA LEU A 52 5.19 -23.67 -6.60
C LEU A 52 6.39 -24.22 -7.38
N SER A 53 7.15 -23.36 -8.06
CA SER A 53 8.38 -23.76 -8.75
C SER A 53 9.62 -23.79 -7.85
N LEU A 54 9.52 -23.27 -6.61
CA LEU A 54 10.63 -23.23 -5.67
C LEU A 54 10.77 -24.55 -4.89
N ASP A 55 12.02 -24.88 -4.57
CA ASP A 55 12.33 -26.01 -3.70
C ASP A 55 12.16 -25.65 -2.20
N HIS A 56 12.61 -26.56 -1.32
CA HIS A 56 12.56 -26.41 0.14
C HIS A 56 13.73 -25.58 0.72
N MET A 57 14.64 -25.11 -0.14
CA MET A 57 15.79 -24.29 0.23
C MET A 57 15.57 -22.82 -0.10
N HIS A 58 14.56 -22.51 -0.93
CA HIS A 58 14.28 -21.16 -1.39
C HIS A 58 12.92 -20.63 -0.94
N GLU A 59 12.87 -19.31 -0.85
CA GLU A 59 11.71 -18.47 -0.59
C GLU A 59 11.58 -17.42 -1.69
N ILE A 60 10.44 -16.73 -1.72
CA ILE A 60 10.21 -15.67 -2.70
C ILE A 60 10.94 -14.40 -2.29
N GLY A 61 11.84 -13.96 -3.18
CA GLY A 61 12.32 -12.60 -3.24
C GLY A 61 11.51 -11.77 -4.21
N ALA A 62 11.23 -10.52 -3.86
CA ALA A 62 10.70 -9.52 -4.80
C ALA A 62 11.70 -8.39 -4.99
N TYR A 63 12.03 -8.12 -6.25
CA TYR A 63 12.80 -6.97 -6.69
C TYR A 63 11.85 -5.97 -7.37
N PHE A 64 11.81 -4.75 -6.84
CA PHE A 64 10.95 -3.71 -7.37
C PHE A 64 11.75 -2.84 -8.33
N VAL A 65 11.50 -3.00 -9.63
CA VAL A 65 12.39 -2.52 -10.71
C VAL A 65 12.55 -0.99 -10.72
N SER A 66 11.53 -0.27 -10.23
CA SER A 66 11.52 1.20 -10.21
C SER A 66 11.78 1.79 -8.81
N ASP A 67 11.94 0.94 -7.78
CA ASP A 67 11.75 1.35 -6.40
C ASP A 67 12.78 0.74 -5.45
N ALA A 68 12.77 1.27 -4.22
CA ALA A 68 13.61 0.78 -3.12
C ALA A 68 15.12 0.70 -3.44
N GLY A 69 15.61 1.47 -4.42
CA GLY A 69 17.02 1.45 -4.82
C GLY A 69 17.48 0.12 -5.44
N GLY A 70 16.56 -0.64 -6.04
CA GLY A 70 16.87 -1.95 -6.61
C GLY A 70 17.24 -2.97 -5.54
N ARG A 71 16.44 -3.03 -4.47
CA ARG A 71 16.64 -4.00 -3.39
C ARG A 71 15.67 -5.16 -3.55
N THR A 72 16.17 -6.36 -3.30
CA THR A 72 15.37 -7.58 -3.20
C THR A 72 15.13 -7.89 -1.74
N PHE A 73 13.90 -8.22 -1.35
CA PHE A 73 13.60 -8.66 0.01
C PHE A 73 12.72 -9.91 0.02
N HIS A 74 12.76 -10.65 1.13
CA HIS A 74 11.95 -11.85 1.33
C HIS A 74 10.50 -11.45 1.53
N VAL A 75 9.63 -11.75 0.58
CA VAL A 75 8.20 -11.45 0.72
C VAL A 75 7.58 -12.51 1.63
N ARG A 76 6.80 -12.05 2.62
CA ARG A 76 6.10 -12.90 3.58
C ARG A 76 4.59 -12.79 3.42
N ARG A 77 4.10 -11.61 3.09
CA ARG A 77 2.67 -11.36 2.92
C ARG A 77 2.44 -10.30 1.86
N ILE A 78 1.39 -10.49 1.08
CA ILE A 78 0.87 -9.49 0.15
C ILE A 78 -0.58 -9.23 0.53
N SER A 79 -0.95 -7.96 0.68
CA SER A 79 -2.32 -7.59 0.98
C SER A 79 -2.83 -6.44 0.13
N GLN A 80 -4.16 -6.35 0.01
CA GLN A 80 -4.84 -5.26 -0.65
C GLN A 80 -5.66 -4.45 0.36
N SER A 81 -5.61 -3.13 0.26
CA SER A 81 -6.50 -2.21 0.99
C SER A 81 -6.94 -1.08 0.06
N GLY A 82 -8.20 -1.09 -0.36
CA GLY A 82 -8.69 -0.16 -1.38
C GLY A 82 -7.90 -0.23 -2.69
N SER A 83 -7.28 0.89 -3.08
CA SER A 83 -6.41 1.01 -4.27
C SER A 83 -4.94 0.67 -3.99
N LEU A 84 -4.60 0.28 -2.76
CA LEU A 84 -3.23 -0.05 -2.35
C LEU A 84 -2.99 -1.56 -2.35
N ILE A 85 -1.79 -1.94 -2.79
CA ILE A 85 -1.19 -3.25 -2.63
C ILE A 85 0.02 -3.07 -1.71
N ILE A 86 0.07 -3.89 -0.65
CA ILE A 86 1.07 -3.81 0.42
C ILE A 86 1.86 -5.11 0.43
N PHE A 87 3.18 -4.99 0.30
CA PHE A 87 4.13 -6.09 0.43
C PHE A 87 4.81 -6.00 1.79
N GLU A 88 4.72 -7.06 2.57
CA GLU A 88 5.38 -7.18 3.86
C GLU A 88 6.42 -8.29 3.79
N GLY A 89 7.56 -8.06 4.42
CA GLY A 89 8.68 -8.97 4.30
C GLY A 89 9.83 -8.68 5.23
N MET A 90 10.98 -9.29 4.91
CA MET A 90 12.24 -9.11 5.62
C MET A 90 13.33 -8.67 4.64
N PHE A 91 14.05 -7.61 4.98
CA PHE A 91 15.22 -7.10 4.28
C PHE A 91 16.37 -6.97 5.29
N ASP A 92 17.49 -7.67 5.05
CA ASP A 92 18.66 -7.68 5.94
C ASP A 92 18.32 -7.91 7.43
N GLY A 93 17.38 -8.83 7.70
CA GLY A 93 16.93 -9.16 9.06
C GLY A 93 15.95 -8.16 9.69
N HIS A 94 15.61 -7.08 8.99
CA HIS A 94 14.64 -6.08 9.45
C HIS A 94 13.30 -6.21 8.71
N PRO A 95 12.17 -5.97 9.38
CA PRO A 95 10.88 -5.95 8.72
C PRO A 95 10.81 -4.79 7.73
N ILE A 96 10.21 -5.05 6.56
CA ILE A 96 9.99 -4.04 5.53
C ILE A 96 8.54 -4.09 5.04
N HIS A 97 7.95 -2.90 4.88
CA HIS A 97 6.62 -2.69 4.32
C HIS A 97 6.73 -1.79 3.10
N LEU A 98 6.40 -2.32 1.92
CA LEU A 98 6.30 -1.54 0.70
C LEU A 98 4.84 -1.35 0.32
N VAL A 99 4.40 -0.10 0.31
CA VAL A 99 3.03 0.30 -0.04
C VAL A 99 3.03 0.88 -1.44
N LYS A 100 2.18 0.34 -2.32
CA LYS A 100 2.08 0.73 -3.73
C LYS A 100 0.64 0.94 -4.14
N HIS A 101 0.39 1.94 -4.97
CA HIS A 101 -0.87 2.01 -5.70
C HIS A 101 -0.93 0.87 -6.73
N TYR A 102 -2.10 0.28 -6.97
CA TYR A 102 -2.23 -0.90 -7.86
C TYR A 102 -1.72 -0.65 -9.28
N THR A 103 -1.87 0.57 -9.81
CA THR A 103 -1.37 0.96 -11.15
C THR A 103 0.15 1.08 -11.24
N GLN A 104 0.85 1.10 -10.11
CA GLN A 104 2.31 1.25 -10.02
C GLN A 104 3.01 -0.06 -9.68
N VAL A 105 2.28 -1.17 -9.55
CA VAL A 105 2.89 -2.45 -9.19
C VAL A 105 3.66 -3.02 -10.39
N ASN A 106 4.99 -3.00 -10.28
CA ASN A 106 5.90 -3.71 -11.15
C ASN A 106 6.90 -4.50 -10.29
N ILE A 107 6.85 -5.83 -10.37
CA ILE A 107 7.70 -6.70 -9.55
C ILE A 107 8.42 -7.72 -10.42
N ALA A 108 9.68 -7.98 -10.09
CA ALA A 108 10.40 -9.16 -10.54
C ALA A 108 10.49 -10.15 -9.38
N LEU A 109 10.02 -11.38 -9.60
CA LEU A 109 10.10 -12.45 -8.63
C LEU A 109 11.41 -13.23 -8.83
N THR A 110 12.07 -13.56 -7.72
CA THR A 110 13.32 -14.32 -7.72
C THR A 110 13.35 -15.29 -6.53
N ALA A 111 14.23 -16.29 -6.59
CA ALA A 111 14.46 -17.21 -5.49
C ALA A 111 15.52 -16.63 -4.54
N LEU A 112 15.21 -16.56 -3.24
CA LEU A 112 16.17 -16.23 -2.19
C LEU A 112 16.37 -17.42 -1.25
N PRO A 113 17.57 -17.67 -0.71
CA PRO A 113 17.79 -18.75 0.27
C PRO A 113 16.91 -18.57 1.51
N LYS A 114 16.34 -19.64 2.06
CA LYS A 114 15.52 -19.54 3.27
C LYS A 114 16.28 -18.95 4.46
N ILE A 115 15.59 -18.13 5.25
CA ILE A 115 16.16 -17.52 6.47
C ILE A 115 16.05 -18.46 7.68
N SER A 116 15.01 -19.28 7.71
CA SER A 116 14.68 -20.17 8.85
C SER A 116 14.87 -21.64 8.49
N ALA A 117 14.70 -22.53 9.49
CA ALA A 117 14.80 -23.98 9.28
C ALA A 117 13.84 -24.47 8.17
N GLU A 118 12.61 -23.96 8.18
CA GLU A 118 11.63 -24.16 7.12
C GLU A 118 11.45 -22.89 6.29
N PRO A 119 11.25 -23.00 4.96
CA PRO A 119 11.02 -21.83 4.12
C PRO A 119 9.62 -21.25 4.38
N VAL A 120 9.53 -19.92 4.49
CA VAL A 120 8.22 -19.27 4.63
C VAL A 120 7.55 -19.15 3.26
N ARG A 121 6.28 -19.59 3.20
CA ARG A 121 5.40 -19.43 2.05
C ARG A 121 4.51 -18.19 2.20
N ILE A 122 4.20 -17.52 1.10
CA ILE A 122 3.51 -16.22 1.10
C ILE A 122 2.05 -16.35 1.54
N GLY A 123 1.64 -15.48 2.47
CA GLY A 123 0.24 -15.23 2.79
C GLY A 123 -0.39 -14.14 1.92
N PHE A 124 -1.67 -14.30 1.56
CA PHE A 124 -2.45 -13.32 0.80
C PHE A 124 -3.69 -12.89 1.58
N VAL A 125 -3.92 -11.57 1.74
CA VAL A 125 -5.05 -11.04 2.52
C VAL A 125 -5.75 -9.89 1.79
N VAL A 126 -7.08 -9.90 1.78
CA VAL A 126 -7.89 -8.75 1.35
C VAL A 126 -8.36 -8.02 2.62
N GLY A 127 -8.05 -6.73 2.73
CA GLY A 127 -8.56 -5.86 3.80
C GLY A 127 -10.01 -5.46 3.51
N ASN A 128 -10.87 -5.58 4.53
CA ASN A 128 -12.26 -5.12 4.49
C ASN A 128 -12.36 -3.61 4.70
#